data_AF-A0A7J9PHX5-F1
#
_entry.id   AF-A0A7J9PHX5-F1
#
_cell.length_a   1.000
_cell.length_b   1.000
_cell.length_c   1.000
_cell.angle_alpha   90.00
_cell.angle_beta   90.00
_cell.angle_gamma   90.00
#
_symmetry.space_group_name_H-M   'P 1'
#
loop_
_entity.id
_entity.type
_entity.pdbx_description
1 polymer ?
#
loop_
_entity_poly.entity_id
_entity_poly.type
_entity_poly.pdbx_seq_one_letter_code
_entity_poly.pdbx_strand_id
1 'polypeptide(L)'
;MKKLDKLYNLSKKIVLAPMAGITDGDFCLNYKDTFGIVCLGAFNLDSETDIVSKKIENRGRKEFIYDLNELDEKINSEIEKAKKSNSLVSVNIRFNDFSKAKSPILEISKNADILELNCHCRQPEITDLELGQNLLKNESKLIDFLKNIRKLNLEIPIFLKLRANFLTAEELIELLDKVREYFDGIHIDCFNPGKNYADLEYLKKIRESFPEKIIIGNNSVNSIETAKEMLEYADFASVARCVLSNKIDWIKKL
;
A
#
# COMPACT_ATOMS: atom_id res chain seq x y z
N MET A 1 -7.73 17.44 -7.18
CA MET A 1 -8.51 16.83 -8.26
C MET A 1 -7.63 16.20 -9.33
N LYS A 2 -6.83 16.94 -10.12
CA LYS A 2 -6.03 16.37 -11.24
C LYS A 2 -5.23 15.09 -10.92
N LYS A 3 -4.65 14.98 -9.72
CA LYS A 3 -3.85 13.81 -9.29
C LYS A 3 -4.65 12.50 -9.21
N LEU A 4 -5.96 12.58 -8.97
CA LEU A 4 -6.82 11.40 -8.77
C LEU A 4 -7.63 11.02 -10.03
N ASP A 5 -7.59 11.83 -11.10
CA ASP A 5 -8.44 11.63 -12.28
C ASP A 5 -8.23 10.25 -12.93
N LYS A 6 -6.98 9.76 -12.96
CA LYS A 6 -6.67 8.41 -13.45
C LYS A 6 -7.41 7.33 -12.66
N LEU A 7 -7.51 7.49 -11.33
CA LEU A 7 -8.12 6.51 -10.44
C LEU A 7 -9.64 6.51 -10.57
N TYR A 8 -10.27 7.68 -10.63
CA TYR A 8 -11.73 7.78 -10.80
C TYR A 8 -12.20 7.17 -12.13
N ASN A 9 -11.37 7.26 -13.17
CA ASN A 9 -11.67 6.72 -14.50
C ASN A 9 -11.32 5.23 -14.69
N LEU A 10 -10.78 4.55 -13.67
CA LEU A 10 -10.54 3.11 -13.75
C LEU A 10 -11.86 2.33 -13.76
N SER A 11 -12.06 1.56 -14.82
CA SER A 11 -13.18 0.60 -14.94
C SER A 11 -12.97 -0.64 -14.06
N LYS A 12 -11.73 -1.11 -13.92
CA LYS A 12 -11.37 -2.26 -13.08
C LYS A 12 -11.24 -1.81 -11.63
N LYS A 13 -12.05 -2.40 -10.75
CA LYS A 13 -12.07 -2.09 -9.31
C LYS A 13 -11.27 -3.04 -8.43
N ILE A 14 -10.51 -3.97 -9.03
CA ILE A 14 -9.64 -4.89 -8.29
C ILE A 14 -8.18 -4.44 -8.32
N VAL A 15 -7.54 -4.50 -7.15
CA VAL A 15 -6.14 -4.12 -6.91
C VAL A 15 -5.33 -5.33 -6.51
N LEU A 16 -4.12 -5.48 -7.04
CA LEU A 16 -3.14 -6.44 -6.54
C LEU A 16 -2.36 -5.82 -5.37
N ALA A 17 -2.52 -6.39 -4.17
CA ALA A 17 -1.89 -5.88 -2.96
C ALA A 17 -0.36 -6.07 -2.98
N PRO A 18 0.40 -5.20 -2.29
CA PRO A 18 1.84 -5.38 -2.12
C PRO A 18 2.12 -6.55 -1.18
N MET A 19 2.92 -7.50 -1.65
CA MET A 19 3.48 -8.59 -0.86
C MET A 19 5.02 -8.50 -0.97
N ALA A 20 5.67 -8.13 0.13
CA ALA A 20 7.11 -7.92 0.15
C ALA A 20 7.87 -9.16 -0.36
N GLY A 21 8.84 -8.93 -1.25
CA GLY A 21 9.63 -9.94 -1.95
C GLY A 21 8.84 -10.87 -2.88
N ILE A 22 7.60 -10.52 -3.23
CA ILE A 22 6.74 -11.33 -4.12
C ILE A 22 6.13 -10.48 -5.23
N THR A 23 5.50 -9.35 -4.90
CA THR A 23 4.81 -8.49 -5.88
C THR A 23 5.81 -7.55 -6.53
N ASP A 24 6.72 -8.12 -7.32
CA ASP A 24 7.66 -7.40 -8.17
C ASP A 24 7.04 -7.11 -9.54
N GLY A 25 7.79 -6.43 -10.41
CA GLY A 25 7.35 -6.05 -11.73
C GLY A 25 7.08 -7.24 -12.65
N ASP A 26 7.87 -8.31 -12.54
CA ASP A 26 7.68 -9.54 -13.33
C ASP A 26 6.43 -10.31 -12.86
N PHE A 27 6.17 -10.35 -11.55
CA PHE A 27 4.94 -10.88 -10.98
C PHE A 27 3.74 -10.09 -11.49
N CYS A 28 3.77 -8.76 -11.44
CA CYS A 28 2.71 -7.92 -11.97
C CYS A 28 2.47 -8.15 -13.46
N LEU A 29 3.54 -8.29 -14.24
CA LEU A 29 3.50 -8.52 -15.69
C LEU A 29 2.73 -9.81 -16.07
N ASN A 30 2.74 -10.83 -15.21
CA ASN A 30 2.01 -12.08 -15.46
C ASN A 30 0.48 -11.91 -15.40
N TYR A 31 -0.03 -10.79 -14.89
CA TYR A 31 -1.47 -10.53 -14.74
C TYR A 31 -1.95 -9.37 -15.62
N LYS A 32 -1.51 -9.36 -16.89
CA LYS A 32 -1.94 -8.36 -17.88
C LYS A 32 -3.45 -8.21 -17.91
N ASP A 33 -3.89 -6.96 -17.93
CA ASP A 33 -5.29 -6.54 -18.01
C ASP A 33 -6.19 -7.08 -16.89
N THR A 34 -5.64 -7.66 -15.84
CA THR A 34 -6.43 -8.29 -14.76
C THR A 34 -6.81 -7.28 -13.68
N PHE A 35 -5.87 -6.41 -13.30
CA PHE A 35 -6.04 -5.45 -12.21
C PHE A 35 -6.21 -4.02 -12.73
N GLY A 36 -6.88 -3.17 -11.95
CA GLY A 36 -6.89 -1.72 -12.19
C GLY A 36 -5.62 -1.07 -11.67
N ILE A 37 -5.13 -1.56 -10.52
CA ILE A 37 -3.91 -1.10 -9.86
C ILE A 37 -3.09 -2.32 -9.43
N VAL A 38 -1.77 -2.27 -9.62
CA VAL A 38 -0.84 -3.22 -9.02
C VAL A 38 0.07 -2.49 -8.04
N CYS A 39 0.23 -3.05 -6.84
CA CYS A 39 1.04 -2.44 -5.79
C CYS A 39 2.37 -3.18 -5.65
N LEU A 40 3.46 -2.54 -6.06
CA LEU A 40 4.83 -3.02 -5.84
C LEU A 40 5.26 -2.84 -4.39
N GLY A 41 6.25 -3.62 -3.97
CA GLY A 41 6.94 -3.44 -2.69
C GLY A 41 6.36 -4.27 -1.53
N ALA A 42 6.72 -3.96 -0.29
CA ALA A 42 7.35 -2.71 0.15
C ALA A 42 8.86 -2.61 -0.16
N PHE A 43 9.31 -1.49 -0.71
CA PHE A 43 10.74 -1.17 -0.88
C PHE A 43 11.30 -0.42 0.33
N ASN A 44 12.56 -0.68 0.67
CA ASN A 44 13.30 -0.02 1.74
C ASN A 44 14.13 1.13 1.16
N LEU A 45 13.97 2.34 1.69
CA LEU A 45 14.60 3.55 1.11
C LEU A 45 15.78 4.10 1.93
N ASP A 46 16.20 3.39 2.98
CA ASP A 46 17.38 3.74 3.76
C ASP A 46 18.05 2.50 4.37
N SER A 47 19.23 2.71 4.97
CA SER A 47 20.05 1.67 5.56
C SER A 47 19.36 0.97 6.72
N GLU A 48 18.59 1.67 7.54
CA GLU A 48 17.97 1.04 8.72
C GLU A 48 16.88 0.07 8.30
N THR A 49 16.00 0.49 7.39
CA THR A 49 14.95 -0.36 6.82
C THR A 49 15.49 -1.52 6.00
N ASP A 50 16.61 -1.33 5.29
CA ASP A 50 17.33 -2.42 4.59
C ASP A 50 17.91 -3.45 5.58
N ILE A 51 18.61 -3.00 6.64
CA ILE A 51 19.20 -3.88 7.66
C ILE A 51 18.13 -4.76 8.32
N VAL A 52 16.99 -4.17 8.73
CA VAL A 52 15.94 -4.95 9.37
C VAL A 52 15.21 -5.87 8.39
N SER A 53 15.11 -5.49 7.11
CA SER A 53 14.53 -6.36 6.07
C SER A 53 15.43 -7.55 5.76
N LYS A 54 16.75 -7.39 5.78
CA LYS A 54 17.70 -8.51 5.69
C LYS A 54 17.55 -9.49 6.85
N LYS A 55 17.26 -9.01 8.07
CA LYS A 55 16.94 -9.88 9.21
C LYS A 55 15.64 -10.67 9.01
N ILE A 56 14.61 -10.04 8.44
CA ILE A 56 13.35 -10.70 8.07
C ILE A 56 13.59 -11.79 7.02
N GLU A 57 14.42 -11.50 6.01
CA GLU A 57 14.85 -12.47 5.00
C GLU A 57 15.60 -13.66 5.60
N ASN A 58 16.58 -13.40 6.47
CA ASN A 58 17.32 -14.44 7.18
C ASN A 58 16.42 -15.32 8.07
N ARG A 59 15.27 -14.80 8.52
CA ARG A 59 14.24 -15.55 9.25
C ARG A 59 13.34 -16.40 8.33
N GLY A 60 13.58 -16.37 7.01
CA GLY A 60 12.88 -17.19 6.02
C GLY A 60 11.67 -16.52 5.37
N ARG A 61 11.52 -15.19 5.51
CA ARG A 61 10.43 -14.44 4.87
C ARG A 61 10.97 -13.61 3.72
N LYS A 62 10.36 -13.72 2.53
CA LYS A 62 10.78 -12.90 1.38
C LYS A 62 10.64 -11.40 1.69
N GLU A 63 11.61 -10.61 1.23
CA GLU A 63 11.62 -9.15 1.26
C GLU A 63 12.26 -8.61 -0.04
N PHE A 64 12.13 -7.31 -0.28
CA PHE A 64 12.85 -6.64 -1.36
C PHE A 64 14.18 -6.12 -0.84
N ILE A 65 15.27 -6.81 -1.20
CA ILE A 65 16.64 -6.46 -0.82
C ILE A 65 17.40 -6.02 -2.07
N TYR A 66 17.64 -4.72 -2.21
CA TYR A 66 18.42 -4.13 -3.30
C TYR A 66 19.61 -3.37 -2.73
N ASP A 67 20.68 -3.26 -3.52
CA ASP A 67 21.76 -2.33 -3.18
C ASP A 67 21.19 -0.91 -3.19
N LEU A 68 21.37 -0.20 -2.07
CA LEU A 68 20.89 1.18 -1.92
C LEU A 68 21.54 2.14 -2.92
N ASN A 69 22.72 1.82 -3.45
CA ASN A 69 23.39 2.61 -4.50
C ASN A 69 22.72 2.45 -5.87
N GLU A 70 22.01 1.35 -6.10
CA GLU A 70 21.30 1.04 -7.36
C GLU A 70 19.78 1.15 -7.21
N LEU A 71 19.29 1.60 -6.05
CA LEU A 71 17.88 1.51 -5.67
C LEU A 71 16.95 2.19 -6.68
N ASP A 72 17.31 3.39 -7.12
CA ASP A 72 16.54 4.19 -8.07
C ASP A 72 16.38 3.46 -9.40
N GLU A 73 17.46 2.88 -9.93
CA GLU A 73 17.43 2.09 -11.18
C GLU A 73 16.59 0.82 -11.03
N LYS A 74 16.73 0.11 -9.91
CA LYS A 74 15.96 -1.11 -9.64
C LYS A 74 14.47 -0.82 -9.54
N ILE A 75 14.07 0.16 -8.73
CA ILE A 75 12.64 0.51 -8.57
C ILE A 75 12.05 0.98 -9.89
N ASN A 76 12.77 1.79 -10.67
CA ASN A 76 12.33 2.20 -12.00
C ASN A 76 12.10 0.99 -12.92
N SER A 77 13.03 0.03 -12.94
CA SER A 77 12.87 -1.20 -13.72
C SER A 77 11.63 -2.01 -13.29
N GLU A 78 11.39 -2.14 -11.98
CA GLU A 78 10.19 -2.82 -11.47
C GLU A 78 8.90 -2.10 -11.87
N ILE A 79 8.87 -0.77 -11.82
CA ILE A 79 7.72 0.04 -12.26
C ILE A 79 7.47 -0.14 -13.77
N GLU A 80 8.51 -0.07 -14.59
CA GLU A 80 8.40 -0.25 -16.04
C GLU A 80 7.87 -1.63 -16.42
N LYS A 81 8.34 -2.69 -15.75
CA LYS A 81 7.81 -4.04 -15.90
C LYS A 81 6.34 -4.11 -15.47
N ALA A 82 6.00 -3.56 -14.30
CA ALA A 82 4.63 -3.56 -13.80
C ALA A 82 3.65 -2.83 -14.73
N LYS A 83 4.06 -1.71 -15.35
CA LYS A 83 3.23 -0.97 -16.32
C LYS A 83 2.85 -1.78 -17.55
N LYS A 84 3.69 -2.75 -17.96
CA LYS A 84 3.37 -3.68 -19.07
C LYS A 84 2.20 -4.63 -18.75
N SER A 85 1.67 -4.59 -17.51
CA SER A 85 0.40 -5.24 -17.14
C SER A 85 -0.86 -4.44 -17.53
N ASN A 86 -0.73 -3.22 -18.08
CA ASN A 86 -1.82 -2.28 -18.35
C ASN A 86 -2.62 -1.86 -17.09
N SER A 87 -1.99 -1.93 -15.92
CA SER A 87 -2.53 -1.42 -14.65
C SER A 87 -1.84 -0.11 -14.26
N LEU A 88 -2.49 0.72 -13.45
CA LEU A 88 -1.77 1.76 -12.72
C LEU A 88 -0.81 1.13 -11.71
N VAL A 89 0.32 1.78 -11.44
CA VAL A 89 1.35 1.25 -10.53
C VAL A 89 1.39 2.06 -9.24
N SER A 90 1.09 1.39 -8.13
CA SER A 90 1.32 1.91 -6.78
C SER A 90 2.64 1.37 -6.23
N VAL A 91 3.44 2.20 -5.57
CA VAL A 91 4.72 1.76 -4.99
C VAL A 91 4.66 1.91 -3.47
N ASN A 92 4.67 0.77 -2.78
CA ASN A 92 4.69 0.74 -1.32
C ASN A 92 6.13 0.93 -0.81
N ILE A 93 6.34 1.85 0.12
CA ILE A 93 7.67 2.21 0.63
C ILE A 93 7.78 2.18 2.15
N ARG A 94 9.00 1.98 2.65
CA ARG A 94 9.40 2.08 4.06
C ARG A 94 10.68 2.93 4.15
N PHE A 95 10.73 3.79 5.15
CA PHE A 95 11.94 4.51 5.55
C PHE A 95 11.83 4.94 7.01
N ASN A 96 12.97 5.13 7.65
CA ASN A 96 13.15 5.82 8.92
C ASN A 96 13.81 7.20 8.76
N ASP A 97 14.69 7.38 7.78
CA ASP A 97 15.39 8.64 7.51
C ASP A 97 14.87 9.30 6.22
N PHE A 98 14.03 10.33 6.39
CA PHE A 98 13.48 11.07 5.26
C PHE A 98 14.55 11.71 4.36
N SER A 99 15.71 12.10 4.91
CA SER A 99 16.78 12.72 4.13
C SER A 99 17.34 11.76 3.07
N LYS A 100 17.37 10.46 3.39
CA LYS A 100 17.76 9.38 2.47
C LYS A 100 16.62 9.00 1.53
N ALA A 101 15.39 8.92 2.05
CA ALA A 101 14.22 8.56 1.27
C ALA A 101 13.80 9.62 0.23
N LYS A 102 14.21 10.88 0.39
CA LYS A 102 13.79 11.99 -0.47
C LYS A 102 14.09 11.76 -1.96
N SER A 103 15.32 11.36 -2.32
CA SER A 103 15.69 11.15 -3.72
C SER A 103 14.92 9.98 -4.34
N PRO A 104 14.88 8.78 -3.71
CA PRO A 104 14.07 7.67 -4.20
C PRO A 104 12.58 8.01 -4.34
N ILE A 105 11.99 8.76 -3.39
CA ILE A 105 10.59 9.19 -3.49
C ILE A 105 10.34 10.07 -4.72
N LEU A 106 11.24 11.02 -4.99
CA LEU A 106 11.15 11.86 -6.18
C LEU A 106 11.28 11.02 -7.46
N GLU A 107 12.19 10.06 -7.48
CA GLU A 107 12.39 9.18 -8.63
C GLU A 107 11.17 8.28 -8.90
N ILE A 108 10.67 7.62 -7.84
CA ILE A 108 9.40 6.86 -7.88
C ILE A 108 8.28 7.73 -8.44
N SER A 109 8.18 8.98 -8.02
CA SER A 109 7.07 9.86 -8.43
C SER A 109 7.05 10.21 -9.92
N LYS A 110 8.18 10.07 -10.63
CA LYS A 110 8.24 10.29 -12.08
C LYS A 110 7.59 9.16 -12.85
N ASN A 111 7.68 7.93 -12.32
CA ASN A 111 7.34 6.71 -13.04
C ASN A 111 6.13 5.98 -12.46
N ALA A 112 5.85 6.06 -11.16
CA ALA A 112 4.66 5.45 -10.56
C ALA A 112 3.40 6.29 -10.81
N ASP A 113 2.23 5.71 -10.49
CA ASP A 113 0.95 6.42 -10.48
C ASP A 113 0.48 6.75 -9.05
N ILE A 114 0.99 6.03 -8.03
CA ILE A 114 0.66 6.23 -6.61
C ILE A 114 1.90 5.97 -5.75
N LEU A 115 2.16 6.84 -4.78
CA LEU A 115 3.14 6.59 -3.72
C LEU A 115 2.40 6.10 -2.48
N GLU A 116 2.76 4.94 -1.94
CA GLU A 116 2.06 4.35 -0.80
C GLU A 116 3.00 4.18 0.40
N LEU A 117 2.76 4.89 1.51
CA LEU A 117 3.53 4.74 2.74
C LEU A 117 3.07 3.49 3.51
N ASN A 118 4.02 2.64 3.91
CA ASN A 118 3.72 1.46 4.69
C ASN A 118 3.48 1.78 6.18
N CYS A 119 2.22 1.71 6.60
CA CYS A 119 1.78 1.79 7.98
C CYS A 119 1.09 0.48 8.42
N HIS A 120 1.50 -0.66 7.84
CA HIS A 120 0.77 -1.95 7.90
C HIS A 120 1.61 -3.13 8.39
N CYS A 121 2.90 -3.14 8.03
CA CYS A 121 3.78 -4.25 8.32
C CYS A 121 3.85 -4.50 9.83
N ARG A 122 3.76 -5.78 10.23
CA ARG A 122 3.77 -6.22 11.63
C ARG A 122 4.97 -7.11 11.96
N GLN A 123 5.99 -7.12 11.10
CA GLN A 123 7.20 -7.88 11.41
C GLN A 123 7.92 -7.20 12.56
N PRO A 124 8.34 -7.95 13.61
CA PRO A 124 8.98 -7.39 14.80
C PRO A 124 10.11 -6.42 14.44
N GLU A 125 10.96 -6.79 13.48
CA GLU A 125 12.13 -6.01 13.08
C GLU A 125 11.75 -4.63 12.48
N ILE A 126 10.59 -4.52 11.81
CA ILE A 126 10.06 -3.23 11.34
C ILE A 126 9.40 -2.47 12.51
N THR A 127 8.62 -3.15 13.34
CA THR A 127 7.87 -2.50 14.42
C THR A 127 8.77 -2.00 15.55
N ASP A 128 9.93 -2.62 15.76
CA ASP A 128 10.95 -2.21 16.72
C ASP A 128 11.64 -0.89 16.31
N LEU A 129 11.60 -0.54 15.01
CA LEU A 129 11.97 0.79 14.50
C LEU A 129 10.82 1.82 14.58
N GLU A 130 9.71 1.47 15.23
CA GLU A 130 8.47 2.24 15.23
C GLU A 130 7.90 2.51 13.83
N LEU A 131 8.15 1.59 12.89
CA LEU A 131 7.64 1.63 11.51
C LEU A 131 6.52 0.59 11.32
N GLY A 132 5.98 0.52 10.10
CA GLY A 132 4.86 -0.37 9.80
C GLY A 132 3.64 0.01 10.64
N GLN A 133 2.94 -0.96 11.22
CA GLN A 133 1.77 -0.65 12.06
C GLN A 133 2.12 0.22 13.28
N ASN A 134 3.34 0.12 13.84
CA ASN A 134 3.75 0.90 15.01
C ASN A 134 3.89 2.40 14.70
N LEU A 135 4.04 2.78 13.43
CA LEU A 135 4.03 4.19 13.03
C LEU A 135 2.70 4.87 13.40
N LEU A 136 1.59 4.12 13.48
CA LEU A 136 0.29 4.63 13.91
C LEU A 136 0.23 4.96 15.41
N LYS A 137 1.17 4.46 16.21
CA LYS A 137 1.30 4.84 17.63
C LYS A 137 2.31 5.97 17.84
N ASN A 138 3.12 6.29 16.82
CA ASN A 138 4.05 7.40 16.84
C ASN A 138 3.52 8.55 15.97
N GLU A 139 2.51 9.26 16.50
CA GLU A 139 1.83 10.36 15.82
C GLU A 139 2.80 11.44 15.30
N SER A 140 3.78 11.85 16.12
CA SER A 140 4.74 12.89 15.73
C SER A 140 5.58 12.48 14.53
N LYS A 141 6.03 11.21 14.49
CA LYS A 141 6.80 10.65 13.38
C LYS A 141 5.96 10.50 12.12
N LEU A 142 4.72 10.03 12.23
CA LEU A 142 3.78 9.96 11.10
C LEU A 142 3.52 11.35 10.50
N ILE A 143 3.24 12.34 11.35
CA ILE A 143 3.04 13.73 10.95
C ILE A 143 4.28 14.26 10.23
N ASP A 144 5.47 14.04 10.78
CA ASP A 144 6.72 14.53 10.18
C ASP A 144 6.95 13.90 8.80
N PHE A 145 6.80 12.58 8.67
CA PHE A 145 6.96 11.87 7.40
C PHE A 145 6.01 12.40 6.35
N LEU A 146 4.72 12.49 6.66
CA LEU A 146 3.70 12.93 5.69
C LEU A 146 3.85 14.40 5.33
N LYS A 147 4.18 15.28 6.29
CA LYS A 147 4.50 16.68 6.00
C LYS A 147 5.69 16.81 5.06
N ASN A 148 6.76 16.05 5.32
CA ASN A 148 7.97 16.11 4.51
C ASN A 148 7.76 15.54 3.10
N ILE A 149 7.01 14.43 2.95
CA ILE A 149 6.60 13.94 1.62
C ILE A 149 5.73 14.98 0.91
N ARG A 150 4.75 15.58 1.58
CA ARG A 150 3.84 16.56 0.96
C ARG A 150 4.57 17.79 0.44
N LYS A 151 5.61 18.27 1.15
CA LYS A 151 6.47 19.38 0.72
C LYS A 151 7.22 19.11 -0.59
N LEU A 152 7.34 17.85 -1.02
CA LEU A 152 7.94 17.51 -2.32
C LEU A 152 7.03 17.85 -3.50
N ASN A 153 5.76 18.19 -3.26
CA ASN A 153 4.79 18.57 -4.30
C ASN A 153 4.67 17.54 -5.44
N LEU A 154 4.68 16.25 -5.11
CA LEU A 154 4.59 15.16 -6.09
C LEU A 154 3.32 15.28 -6.95
N GLU A 155 3.40 15.03 -8.26
CA GLU A 155 2.22 15.06 -9.15
C GLU A 155 1.31 13.83 -9.00
N ILE A 156 1.73 12.83 -8.23
CA ILE A 156 0.97 11.62 -7.91
C ILE A 156 0.37 11.69 -6.49
N PRO A 157 -0.75 10.99 -6.23
CA PRO A 157 -1.34 10.92 -4.90
C PRO A 157 -0.51 10.11 -3.90
N ILE A 158 -0.63 10.47 -2.63
CA ILE A 158 0.01 9.80 -1.49
C ILE A 158 -1.03 8.93 -0.78
N PHE A 159 -0.78 7.63 -0.68
CA PHE A 159 -1.66 6.66 -0.04
C PHE A 159 -1.03 6.15 1.27
N LEU A 160 -1.86 5.78 2.23
CA LEU A 160 -1.43 5.11 3.46
C LEU A 160 -1.89 3.66 3.44
N LYS A 161 -0.97 2.70 3.57
CA LYS A 161 -1.34 1.30 3.75
C LYS A 161 -1.44 0.94 5.23
N LEU A 162 -2.64 0.61 5.70
CA LEU A 162 -3.00 0.48 7.12
C LEU A 162 -3.48 -0.94 7.45
N ARG A 163 -3.60 -1.22 8.75
CA ARG A 163 -4.20 -2.45 9.31
C ARG A 163 -5.33 -2.08 10.27
N ALA A 164 -6.54 -2.55 10.02
CA ALA A 164 -7.66 -2.45 10.94
C ALA A 164 -7.38 -3.22 12.24
N ASN A 165 -8.00 -2.78 13.34
CA ASN A 165 -7.92 -3.42 14.66
C ASN A 165 -6.51 -3.48 15.29
N PHE A 166 -5.53 -2.74 14.76
CA PHE A 166 -4.31 -2.41 15.50
C PHE A 166 -4.54 -1.23 16.46
N LEU A 167 -5.29 -0.24 15.97
CA LEU A 167 -6.02 0.75 16.75
C LEU A 167 -7.52 0.48 16.58
N THR A 168 -8.33 0.93 17.53
CA THR A 168 -9.78 1.04 17.32
C THR A 168 -10.09 1.94 16.11
N ALA A 169 -11.31 1.85 15.57
CA ALA A 169 -11.68 2.69 14.44
C ALA A 169 -11.63 4.18 14.82
N GLU A 170 -12.10 4.50 16.02
CA GLU A 170 -12.15 5.85 16.57
C GLU A 170 -10.75 6.44 16.76
N GLU A 171 -9.82 5.69 17.35
CA GLU A 171 -8.42 6.11 17.50
C GLU A 171 -7.73 6.33 16.14
N LEU A 172 -7.99 5.45 15.16
CA LEU A 172 -7.42 5.60 13.82
C LEU A 172 -8.00 6.83 13.11
N ILE A 173 -9.31 7.07 13.22
CA ILE A 173 -9.97 8.25 12.64
C ILE A 173 -9.39 9.52 13.24
N GLU A 174 -9.26 9.61 14.57
CA GLU A 174 -8.68 10.77 15.25
C GLU A 174 -7.25 11.04 14.77
N LEU A 175 -6.43 9.99 14.66
CA LEU A 175 -5.06 10.12 14.15
C LEU A 175 -5.04 10.61 12.70
N LEU A 176 -5.85 9.99 11.82
CA LEU A 176 -5.89 10.33 10.41
C LEU A 176 -6.45 11.74 10.16
N ASP A 177 -7.33 12.24 11.04
CA ASP A 177 -7.83 13.61 10.99
C ASP A 177 -6.72 14.64 11.16
N LYS A 178 -5.76 14.38 12.05
CA LYS A 178 -4.60 15.26 12.27
C LYS A 178 -3.65 15.32 11.06
N VAL A 179 -3.70 14.33 10.19
CA VAL A 179 -2.88 14.25 8.96
C VAL A 179 -3.70 14.29 7.68
N ARG A 180 -4.99 14.64 7.76
CA ARG A 180 -5.98 14.54 6.68
C ARG A 180 -5.56 15.26 5.40
N GLU A 181 -4.83 16.36 5.52
CA GLU A 181 -4.37 17.16 4.35
C GLU A 181 -3.13 16.58 3.64
N TYR A 182 -2.42 15.63 4.26
CA TYR A 182 -1.12 15.15 3.75
C TYR A 182 -1.21 13.85 2.93
N PHE A 183 -2.36 13.18 2.92
CA PHE A 183 -2.60 11.99 2.12
C PHE A 183 -3.87 12.12 1.27
N ASP A 184 -3.95 11.36 0.19
CA ASP A 184 -5.04 11.42 -0.79
C ASP A 184 -5.87 10.11 -0.81
N GLY A 185 -5.34 9.01 -0.29
CA GLY A 185 -6.06 7.73 -0.20
C GLY A 185 -5.60 6.79 0.92
N ILE A 186 -6.42 5.77 1.18
CA ILE A 186 -6.23 4.77 2.23
C ILE A 186 -6.29 3.39 1.59
N HIS A 187 -5.30 2.53 1.86
CA HIS A 187 -5.34 1.11 1.55
C HIS A 187 -5.37 0.32 2.86
N ILE A 188 -6.53 -0.20 3.24
CA ILE A 188 -6.73 -0.78 4.57
C ILE A 188 -6.88 -2.30 4.50
N ASP A 189 -6.00 -3.02 5.18
CA ASP A 189 -6.18 -4.44 5.52
C ASP A 189 -7.22 -4.52 6.64
N CYS A 190 -8.47 -4.85 6.30
CA CYS A 190 -9.60 -5.00 7.22
C CYS A 190 -9.48 -6.28 8.08
N PHE A 191 -8.31 -6.47 8.69
CA PHE A 191 -8.01 -7.58 9.57
C PHE A 191 -9.01 -7.64 10.72
N ASN A 192 -9.63 -8.80 10.91
CA ASN A 192 -10.65 -9.03 11.92
C ASN A 192 -10.16 -10.09 12.93
N PRO A 193 -9.76 -9.70 14.15
CA PRO A 193 -9.22 -10.63 15.14
C PRO A 193 -10.14 -11.82 15.39
N GLY A 194 -9.58 -13.04 15.26
CA GLY A 194 -10.31 -14.29 15.50
C GLY A 194 -11.28 -14.71 14.39
N LYS A 195 -11.38 -13.95 13.29
CA LYS A 195 -12.29 -14.21 12.17
C LYS A 195 -11.52 -14.43 10.87
N ASN A 196 -12.14 -15.17 9.94
CA ASN A 196 -11.59 -15.47 8.62
C ASN A 196 -12.21 -14.61 7.50
N TYR A 197 -12.93 -13.55 7.87
CA TYR A 197 -13.55 -12.58 6.99
C TYR A 197 -13.16 -11.15 7.41
N ALA A 198 -13.34 -10.19 6.51
CA ALA A 198 -12.97 -8.80 6.74
C ALA A 198 -13.83 -8.13 7.83
N ASP A 199 -13.27 -7.15 8.53
CA ASP A 199 -14.04 -6.27 9.41
C ASP A 199 -14.68 -5.12 8.61
N LEU A 200 -15.86 -5.40 8.04
CA LEU A 200 -16.59 -4.43 7.20
C LEU A 200 -17.19 -3.27 8.01
N GLU A 201 -17.50 -3.48 9.29
CA GLU A 201 -17.97 -2.39 10.16
C GLU A 201 -16.84 -1.39 10.43
N TYR A 202 -15.60 -1.88 10.64
CA TYR A 202 -14.43 -1.01 10.71
C TYR A 202 -14.26 -0.22 9.42
N LEU A 203 -14.35 -0.88 8.26
CA LEU A 203 -14.22 -0.22 6.95
C LEU A 203 -15.31 0.84 6.73
N LYS A 204 -16.56 0.54 7.09
CA LYS A 204 -17.69 1.46 6.99
C LYS A 204 -17.44 2.75 7.78
N LYS A 205 -16.99 2.66 9.03
CA LYS A 205 -16.64 3.83 9.85
C LYS A 205 -15.54 4.68 9.21
N ILE A 206 -14.53 4.04 8.62
CA ILE A 206 -13.45 4.74 7.89
C ILE A 206 -14.02 5.45 6.66
N ARG A 207 -14.88 4.80 5.87
CA ARG A 207 -15.55 5.42 4.72
C ARG A 207 -16.40 6.62 5.10
N GLU A 208 -17.21 6.49 6.14
CA GLU A 208 -18.08 7.58 6.63
C GLU A 208 -17.28 8.80 7.11
N SER A 209 -16.08 8.57 7.67
CA SER A 209 -15.21 9.65 8.19
C SER A 209 -14.36 10.32 7.11
N PHE A 210 -14.06 9.60 6.02
CA PHE A 210 -13.21 10.03 4.91
C PHE A 210 -13.89 9.85 3.54
N PRO A 211 -15.09 10.40 3.31
CA PRO A 211 -15.84 10.23 2.07
C PRO A 211 -15.11 10.82 0.84
N GLU A 212 -14.20 11.78 1.07
CA GLU A 212 -13.42 12.45 0.03
C GLU A 212 -12.16 11.68 -0.39
N LYS A 213 -11.73 10.68 0.40
CA LYS A 213 -10.51 9.91 0.13
C LYS A 213 -10.83 8.71 -0.74
N ILE A 214 -9.89 8.32 -1.59
CA ILE A 214 -9.93 7.01 -2.24
C ILE A 214 -9.66 5.94 -1.18
N ILE A 215 -10.50 4.90 -1.11
CA ILE A 215 -10.30 3.77 -0.20
C ILE A 215 -10.16 2.48 -1.00
N ILE A 216 -9.06 1.76 -0.75
CA ILE A 216 -8.81 0.41 -1.21
C ILE A 216 -8.99 -0.53 -0.01
N GLY A 217 -10.07 -1.31 0.00
CA GLY A 217 -10.33 -2.31 1.03
C GLY A 217 -9.63 -3.64 0.74
N ASN A 218 -8.97 -4.22 1.73
CA ASN A 218 -8.26 -5.50 1.63
C ASN A 218 -8.69 -6.44 2.77
N ASN A 219 -8.23 -7.69 2.70
CA ASN A 219 -8.49 -8.83 3.59
C ASN A 219 -9.61 -9.74 3.08
N SER A 220 -9.28 -11.02 2.94
CA SER A 220 -10.22 -12.11 2.63
C SER A 220 -11.11 -11.96 1.38
N VAL A 221 -10.80 -11.01 0.49
CA VAL A 221 -11.39 -10.91 -0.86
C VAL A 221 -10.89 -12.08 -1.72
N ASN A 222 -11.75 -13.04 -2.01
CA ASN A 222 -11.40 -14.26 -2.75
C ASN A 222 -12.54 -14.79 -3.64
N SER A 223 -13.63 -14.04 -3.77
CA SER A 223 -14.80 -14.35 -4.59
C SER A 223 -15.47 -13.06 -5.08
N ILE A 224 -16.43 -13.16 -6.00
CA ILE A 224 -17.23 -12.00 -6.45
C ILE A 224 -18.01 -11.40 -5.28
N GLU A 225 -18.55 -12.25 -4.42
CA GLU A 225 -19.39 -11.86 -3.27
C GLU A 225 -18.57 -11.04 -2.28
N THR A 226 -17.41 -11.57 -1.85
CA THR A 226 -16.51 -10.86 -0.91
C THR A 226 -15.92 -9.59 -1.53
N ALA A 227 -15.73 -9.54 -2.85
CA ALA A 227 -15.34 -8.31 -3.54
C ALA A 227 -16.46 -7.28 -3.54
N LYS A 228 -17.72 -7.68 -3.80
CA LYS A 228 -18.88 -6.78 -3.75
C LYS A 228 -19.09 -6.22 -2.36
N GLU A 229 -19.05 -7.06 -1.32
CA GLU A 229 -19.14 -6.62 0.09
C GLU A 229 -18.06 -5.58 0.43
N MET A 230 -16.83 -5.78 -0.03
CA MET A 230 -15.76 -4.79 0.16
C MET A 230 -16.04 -3.48 -0.58
N LEU A 231 -16.55 -3.57 -1.82
CA LEU A 231 -16.87 -2.42 -2.67
C LEU A 231 -18.12 -1.63 -2.23
N GLU A 232 -18.91 -2.14 -1.29
CA GLU A 232 -19.99 -1.35 -0.65
C GLU A 232 -19.41 -0.16 0.13
N TYR A 233 -18.20 -0.29 0.68
CA TYR A 233 -17.58 0.71 1.54
C TYR A 233 -16.22 1.21 1.02
N ALA A 234 -15.65 0.58 -0.01
CA ALA A 234 -14.39 0.96 -0.65
C ALA A 234 -14.57 1.28 -2.14
N ASP A 235 -13.71 2.14 -2.69
CA ASP A 235 -13.70 2.40 -4.14
C ASP A 235 -13.09 1.23 -4.93
N PHE A 236 -12.19 0.49 -4.28
CA PHE A 236 -11.49 -0.66 -4.83
C PHE A 236 -11.40 -1.79 -3.81
N ALA A 237 -11.41 -3.03 -4.30
CA ALA A 237 -11.13 -4.22 -3.51
C ALA A 237 -9.75 -4.78 -3.86
N SER A 238 -8.94 -5.08 -2.86
CA SER A 238 -7.55 -5.50 -3.00
C SER A 238 -7.38 -6.98 -2.65
N VAL A 239 -6.64 -7.71 -3.48
CA VAL A 239 -6.42 -9.15 -3.38
C VAL A 239 -4.93 -9.48 -3.23
N ALA A 240 -4.62 -10.60 -2.58
CA ALA A 240 -3.23 -11.02 -2.33
C ALA A 240 -3.07 -12.55 -2.46
N ARG A 241 -3.44 -13.29 -1.40
CA ARG A 241 -3.18 -14.74 -1.30
C ARG A 241 -3.94 -15.59 -2.33
N CYS A 242 -5.11 -15.16 -2.79
CA CYS A 242 -5.83 -15.87 -3.85
C CYS A 242 -5.07 -15.82 -5.19
N VAL A 243 -4.28 -14.77 -5.43
CA VAL A 243 -3.42 -14.62 -6.61
C VAL A 243 -2.29 -15.65 -6.57
N LEU A 244 -1.64 -15.83 -5.42
CA LEU A 244 -0.58 -16.85 -5.23
C LEU A 244 -1.07 -18.29 -5.43
N SER A 245 -2.35 -18.54 -5.18
CA SER A 245 -2.98 -19.84 -5.39
C SER A 245 -3.69 -19.96 -6.74
N ASN A 246 -3.53 -18.96 -7.62
CA ASN A 246 -4.18 -18.86 -8.93
C ASN A 246 -5.72 -19.00 -8.89
N LYS A 247 -6.34 -18.57 -7.80
CA LYS A 247 -7.80 -18.59 -7.58
C LYS A 247 -8.41 -17.20 -7.87
N ILE A 248 -8.29 -16.77 -9.12
CA ILE A 248 -8.63 -15.38 -9.53
C ILE A 248 -9.58 -15.29 -10.73
N ASP A 249 -10.06 -16.41 -11.27
CA ASP A 249 -10.95 -16.41 -12.45
C ASP A 249 -12.24 -15.60 -12.24
N TRP A 250 -12.66 -15.45 -10.99
CA TRP A 250 -13.82 -14.67 -10.59
C TRP A 250 -13.65 -13.17 -10.86
N ILE A 251 -12.42 -12.64 -10.93
CA ILE A 251 -12.15 -11.22 -11.20
C ILE A 251 -12.69 -10.81 -12.57
N LYS A 252 -12.63 -11.71 -13.56
CA LYS A 252 -13.13 -11.43 -14.93
C LYS A 252 -14.65 -11.31 -15.02
N LYS A 253 -15.37 -11.69 -13.95
CA LYS A 253 -16.83 -11.71 -13.87
C LYS A 253 -17.39 -10.58 -13.00
N LEU A 254 -16.53 -9.77 -12.41
CA LEU A 254 -16.89 -8.60 -11.60
C LEU A 254 -17.02 -7.37 -12.50
#